data_AF-A0A7W1HFW5-F1
#
_entry.id   AF-A0A7W1HFW5-F1
#
_cell.length_a   1.000
_cell.length_b   1.000
_cell.length_c   1.000
_cell.angle_alpha   90.00
_cell.angle_beta   90.00
_cell.angle_gamma   90.00
#
_symmetry.space_group_name_H-M   'P 1'
#
loop_
_entity.id
_entity.type
_entity.pdbx_description
1 polymer ?
#
loop_
_entity_poly.entity_id
_entity_poly.type
_entity_poly.pdbx_seq_one_letter_code
_entity_poly.pdbx_strand_id
1 'polypeptide(L)'
;MKFCRFILLGLMLSCAIETQVSAAPTAPAPKDYNFQQERMLLSSNAVFVISSFDTQDHITAYTYYGVRLWNAPFHAKILSWQQAGDYIFVFSKDRKGNSTYLTCMDKCSGELVWQRP
;
A
#
# COMPACT_ATOMS: atom_id res chain seq x y z
N MET A 1 38.97 -25.52 72.37
CA MET A 1 37.84 -26.38 72.80
C MET A 1 36.65 -26.15 71.87
N LYS A 2 36.18 -27.24 71.26
CA LYS A 2 34.78 -27.57 70.90
C LYS A 2 33.97 -26.62 70.00
N PHE A 3 34.00 -26.96 68.71
CA PHE A 3 32.89 -27.17 67.77
C PHE A 3 31.43 -26.89 68.20
N CYS A 4 30.74 -26.30 67.21
CA CYS A 4 29.43 -26.69 66.65
C CYS A 4 28.12 -26.12 67.23
N ARG A 5 27.21 -25.95 66.24
CA ARG A 5 25.75 -25.74 66.29
C ARG A 5 25.38 -24.25 66.37
N PHE A 6 24.58 -23.67 65.47
CA PHE A 6 23.40 -24.19 64.81
C PHE A 6 23.17 -23.52 63.45
N ILE A 7 22.88 -24.35 62.45
CA ILE A 7 21.98 -24.04 61.34
C ILE A 7 20.60 -23.74 61.95
N LEU A 8 20.03 -22.56 61.72
CA LEU A 8 18.58 -22.32 61.56
C LEU A 8 18.35 -20.79 61.52
N LEU A 9 18.16 -20.24 60.33
CA LEU A 9 17.05 -19.35 59.95
C LEU A 9 17.34 -18.76 58.57
N GLY A 10 17.46 -19.66 57.60
CA GLY A 10 16.95 -19.34 56.27
C GLY A 10 15.43 -19.37 56.39
N LEU A 11 14.80 -18.21 56.26
CA LEU A 11 13.48 -17.96 55.69
C LEU A 11 13.10 -16.53 56.06
N MET A 12 12.41 -15.84 55.16
CA MET A 12 11.95 -14.45 55.27
C MET A 12 12.92 -13.39 54.76
N LEU A 13 13.25 -13.43 53.47
CA LEU A 13 13.31 -12.18 52.69
C LEU A 13 13.00 -12.42 51.20
N SER A 14 11.91 -13.13 50.94
CA SER A 14 11.25 -13.12 49.63
C SER A 14 10.41 -11.85 49.52
N CYS A 15 11.08 -10.70 49.32
CA CYS A 15 10.42 -9.51 48.80
C CYS A 15 10.28 -9.68 47.29
N ALA A 16 9.07 -10.00 46.86
CA ALA A 16 8.64 -9.94 45.47
C ALA A 16 8.98 -8.56 44.89
N ILE A 17 9.85 -8.54 43.88
CA ILE A 17 9.98 -7.41 42.96
C ILE A 17 9.26 -7.85 41.69
N GLU A 18 7.93 -7.68 41.68
CA GLU A 18 7.18 -7.68 40.44
C GLU A 18 7.53 -6.38 39.70
N THR A 19 8.41 -6.48 38.70
CA THR A 19 8.55 -5.42 37.71
C THR A 19 7.26 -5.38 36.89
N GLN A 20 6.33 -4.50 37.26
CA GLN A 20 5.23 -4.11 36.39
C GLN A 20 5.82 -3.32 35.21
N VAL A 21 6.12 -4.04 34.12
CA VAL A 21 6.31 -3.41 32.81
C VAL A 21 4.95 -2.89 32.39
N SER A 22 4.70 -1.62 32.66
CA SER A 22 3.59 -0.88 32.06
C SER A 22 3.87 -0.81 30.56
N ALA A 23 3.23 -1.70 29.80
CA ALA A 23 3.20 -1.58 28.35
C ALA A 23 2.48 -0.28 28.03
N ALA A 24 3.24 0.71 27.51
CA ALA A 24 2.64 1.87 26.88
C ALA A 24 1.65 1.38 25.81
N PRO A 25 0.44 1.95 25.70
CA PRO A 25 -0.47 1.58 24.64
C PRO A 25 0.22 1.86 23.31
N THR A 26 0.67 0.81 22.63
CA THR A 26 1.13 0.87 21.27
C THR A 26 0.01 1.51 20.47
N ALA A 27 0.21 2.74 20.00
CA ALA A 27 -0.71 3.35 19.05
C ALA A 27 -0.98 2.30 17.97
N PRO A 28 -2.24 2.04 17.59
CA PRO A 28 -2.50 1.12 16.50
C PRO A 28 -1.66 1.58 15.32
N ALA A 29 -0.80 0.69 14.82
CA ALA A 29 -0.09 0.95 13.57
C ALA A 29 -1.12 1.51 12.59
N PRO A 30 -0.82 2.60 11.87
CA PRO A 30 -1.76 3.15 10.91
C PRO A 30 -2.27 1.97 10.09
N LYS A 31 -3.60 1.73 10.13
CA LYS A 31 -4.21 0.69 9.32
C LYS A 31 -3.83 1.04 7.89
N ASP A 32 -2.81 0.37 7.37
CA ASP A 32 -2.58 0.34 5.94
C ASP A 32 -3.90 -0.14 5.36
N TYR A 33 -4.60 0.81 4.76
CA TYR A 33 -5.82 0.51 4.02
C TYR A 33 -5.40 -0.58 3.04
N ASN A 34 -6.02 -1.75 3.10
CA ASN A 34 -5.84 -2.76 2.06
C ASN A 34 -6.45 -2.18 0.78
N PHE A 35 -5.69 -1.32 0.12
CA PHE A 35 -6.06 -0.65 -1.12
C PHE A 35 -6.02 -1.72 -2.20
N GLN A 36 -7.16 -2.38 -2.39
CA GLN A 36 -7.40 -3.30 -3.47
C GLN A 36 -7.67 -2.49 -4.74
N GLN A 37 -6.65 -1.79 -5.21
CA GLN A 37 -6.66 -1.32 -6.59
C GLN A 37 -6.63 -2.59 -7.44
N GLU A 38 -7.67 -2.83 -8.24
CA GLU A 38 -7.56 -3.81 -9.31
C GLU A 38 -6.46 -3.30 -10.25
N ARG A 39 -5.25 -3.81 -10.11
CA ARG A 39 -4.08 -3.31 -10.85
C ARG A 39 -4.01 -3.90 -12.25
N MET A 40 -4.93 -4.80 -12.60
CA MET A 40 -4.94 -5.47 -13.89
C MET A 40 -6.37 -5.64 -14.39
N LEU A 41 -6.59 -5.29 -15.65
CA LEU A 41 -7.86 -5.51 -16.35
C LEU A 41 -7.58 -6.27 -17.65
N LEU A 42 -8.33 -7.34 -17.86
CA LEU A 42 -8.36 -8.06 -19.13
C LEU A 42 -9.48 -7.47 -19.99
N SER A 43 -9.13 -6.98 -21.17
CA SER A 43 -10.07 -6.60 -22.22
C SER A 43 -10.08 -7.68 -23.30
N SER A 44 -10.84 -7.50 -24.38
CA SER A 44 -10.90 -8.48 -25.49
C SER A 44 -9.62 -8.58 -26.31
N ASN A 45 -8.76 -7.56 -26.28
CA ASN A 45 -7.58 -7.46 -27.14
C ASN A 45 -6.28 -7.14 -26.40
N ALA A 46 -6.33 -6.87 -25.09
CA ALA A 46 -5.17 -6.44 -24.33
C ALA A 46 -5.31 -6.73 -22.83
N VAL A 47 -4.17 -6.75 -22.17
CA VAL A 47 -4.01 -6.74 -20.71
C VAL A 47 -3.54 -5.34 -20.32
N PHE A 48 -4.31 -4.66 -19.48
CA PHE A 48 -3.94 -3.35 -18.93
C PHE A 48 -3.45 -3.53 -17.50
N VAL A 49 -2.33 -2.89 -17.16
CA VAL A 49 -1.70 -3.01 -15.84
C VAL A 49 -1.38 -1.63 -15.28
N ILE A 50 -1.71 -1.40 -14.01
CA ILE A 50 -1.29 -0.24 -13.23
C ILE A 50 -0.05 -0.55 -12.41
N SER A 51 1.05 0.08 -12.79
CA SER A 51 2.27 0.12 -11.98
C SER A 51 2.32 1.43 -11.21
N SER A 52 2.65 1.34 -9.92
CA SER A 52 2.64 2.50 -9.02
C SER A 52 3.96 2.59 -8.32
N PHE A 53 4.58 3.75 -8.41
CA PHE A 53 5.87 4.08 -7.80
C PHE A 53 5.71 5.33 -6.93
N ASP A 54 6.75 5.69 -6.20
CA ASP A 54 6.73 6.83 -5.28
C ASP A 54 6.46 8.15 -6.01
N THR A 55 7.12 8.34 -7.15
CA THR A 55 7.10 9.60 -7.91
C THR A 55 6.08 9.64 -9.03
N GLN A 56 5.67 8.49 -9.57
CA GLN A 56 4.72 8.40 -10.69
C GLN A 56 4.03 7.04 -10.73
N ASP A 57 2.84 7.02 -11.32
CA ASP A 57 2.14 5.80 -11.69
C ASP A 57 2.19 5.63 -13.21
N HIS A 58 1.83 4.45 -13.67
CA HIS A 58 1.78 4.10 -15.08
C HIS A 58 0.55 3.24 -15.34
N ILE A 59 -0.08 3.45 -16.48
CA ILE A 59 -0.94 2.46 -17.11
C ILE A 59 -0.18 1.91 -18.31
N THR A 60 -0.05 0.59 -18.39
CA THR A 60 0.63 -0.09 -19.49
C THR A 60 -0.29 -1.11 -20.12
N ALA A 61 -0.33 -1.16 -21.45
CA ALA A 61 -1.05 -2.17 -22.19
C ALA A 61 -0.10 -3.20 -22.77
N TYR A 62 -0.53 -4.46 -22.76
CA TYR A 62 0.18 -5.60 -23.32
C TYR A 62 -0.77 -6.44 -24.18
N THR A 63 -0.21 -7.16 -25.15
CA THR A 63 -0.88 -8.31 -25.75
C THR A 63 -0.99 -9.47 -24.74
N TYR A 64 -1.81 -10.48 -25.02
CA TYR A 64 -1.87 -11.70 -24.19
C TYR A 64 -0.56 -12.51 -24.19
N TYR A 65 0.35 -12.24 -25.12
CA TYR A 65 1.68 -12.85 -25.16
C TYR A 65 2.72 -12.03 -24.36
N GLY A 66 2.31 -10.97 -23.67
CA GLY A 66 3.21 -10.13 -22.86
C GLY A 66 4.01 -9.09 -23.66
N VAL A 67 3.73 -8.90 -24.95
CA VAL A 67 4.36 -7.82 -25.75
C VAL A 67 3.71 -6.50 -25.38
N ARG A 68 4.50 -5.50 -24.96
CA ARG A 68 4.01 -4.17 -24.61
C ARG A 68 3.50 -3.44 -25.85
N LEU A 69 2.26 -2.95 -25.78
CA LEU A 69 1.62 -2.13 -26.81
C LEU A 69 1.95 -0.64 -26.59
N TRP A 70 1.67 -0.14 -25.39
CA TRP A 70 1.95 1.25 -25.00
C TRP A 70 2.14 1.38 -23.49
N ASN A 71 2.70 2.51 -23.05
CA ASN A 71 2.92 2.87 -21.65
C ASN A 71 2.64 4.37 -21.45
N ALA A 72 1.69 4.69 -20.58
CA ALA A 72 1.29 6.06 -20.28
C ALA A 72 1.68 6.42 -18.83
N PRO A 73 2.55 7.41 -18.62
CA PRO A 73 2.90 7.87 -17.28
C PRO A 73 1.82 8.79 -16.70
N PHE A 74 1.62 8.70 -15.38
CA PHE A 74 0.79 9.57 -14.57
C PHE A 74 1.63 10.14 -13.42
N HIS A 75 1.89 11.45 -13.44
CA HIS A 75 2.57 12.11 -12.31
C HIS A 75 1.70 12.14 -11.04
N ALA A 76 0.38 12.11 -11.20
CA ALA A 76 -0.57 11.92 -10.12
C ALA A 76 -0.56 10.47 -9.58
N LYS A 77 -1.16 10.25 -8.41
CA LYS A 77 -1.44 8.92 -7.88
C LYS A 77 -2.78 8.45 -8.44
N ILE A 78 -2.82 7.31 -9.12
CA ILE A 78 -4.05 6.71 -9.62
C ILE A 78 -4.79 6.10 -8.43
N LEU A 79 -6.02 6.55 -8.22
CA LEU A 79 -6.88 6.07 -7.15
C LEU A 79 -7.86 5.01 -7.66
N SER A 80 -8.33 5.16 -8.89
CA SER A 80 -9.24 4.22 -9.53
C SER A 80 -9.18 4.38 -11.04
N TRP A 81 -9.66 3.37 -11.76
CA TRP A 81 -9.77 3.39 -13.20
C TRP A 81 -10.84 2.42 -13.65
N GLN A 82 -11.39 2.66 -14.84
CA GLN A 82 -12.38 1.80 -15.50
C GLN A 82 -12.19 1.87 -17.01
N GLN A 83 -12.56 0.79 -17.70
CA GLN A 83 -12.69 0.80 -19.16
C GLN A 83 -14.17 0.96 -19.54
N ALA A 84 -14.46 1.83 -20.50
CA ALA A 84 -15.78 1.89 -21.15
C ALA A 84 -15.61 2.08 -22.66
N GLY A 85 -16.00 1.07 -23.43
CA GLY A 85 -15.77 1.04 -24.88
C GLY A 85 -14.28 1.10 -25.21
N ASP A 86 -13.92 2.06 -26.07
CA ASP A 86 -12.55 2.34 -26.54
C ASP A 86 -11.79 3.32 -25.63
N TYR A 87 -12.34 3.63 -24.45
CA TYR A 87 -11.74 4.59 -23.54
C TYR A 87 -11.39 3.97 -22.19
N ILE A 88 -10.32 4.50 -21.59
CA ILE A 88 -9.92 4.25 -20.21
C ILE A 88 -10.14 5.55 -19.43
N PHE A 89 -10.90 5.47 -18.35
CA PHE A 89 -11.12 6.56 -17.42
C PHE A 89 -10.26 6.32 -16.18
N VAL A 90 -9.53 7.34 -15.77
CA VAL A 90 -8.58 7.28 -14.65
C VAL A 90 -8.92 8.39 -13.67
N PHE A 91 -9.28 8.00 -12.45
CA PHE A 91 -9.43 8.94 -11.35
C PHE A 91 -8.12 8.98 -10.57
N SER A 92 -7.53 10.16 -10.49
CA SER A 92 -6.23 10.36 -9.87
C SER A 92 -6.24 11.56 -8.93
N LYS A 93 -5.24 11.62 -8.05
CA LYS A 93 -5.03 12.70 -7.10
C LYS A 93 -3.58 13.14 -7.19
N ASP A 94 -3.32 14.44 -7.17
CA ASP A 94 -1.94 14.91 -7.14
C ASP A 94 -1.20 14.35 -5.91
N ARG A 95 0.12 14.21 -6.00
CA ARG A 95 0.93 13.55 -4.96
C ARG A 95 0.96 14.29 -3.63
N LYS A 96 0.69 15.60 -3.63
CA LYS A 96 0.58 16.44 -2.42
C LYS A 96 -0.84 16.44 -1.84
N GLY A 97 -1.80 16.00 -2.64
CA GLY A 97 -3.20 15.84 -2.32
C GLY A 97 -4.07 17.09 -2.37
N ASN A 98 -3.70 18.09 -3.18
CA ASN A 98 -4.43 19.35 -3.30
C ASN A 98 -5.55 19.34 -4.34
N SER A 99 -5.50 18.39 -5.28
CA SER A 99 -6.38 18.34 -6.44
C SER A 99 -6.56 16.90 -6.89
N THR A 100 -7.75 16.63 -7.45
CA THR A 100 -8.07 15.40 -8.15
C THR A 100 -8.12 15.67 -9.64
N TYR A 101 -8.08 14.60 -10.43
CA TYR A 101 -8.27 14.67 -11.87
C TYR A 101 -9.05 13.45 -12.34
N LEU A 102 -10.01 13.67 -13.24
CA LEU A 102 -10.57 12.64 -14.10
C LEU A 102 -9.92 12.76 -15.47
N THR A 103 -9.23 11.71 -15.88
CA THR A 103 -8.52 11.62 -17.15
C THR A 103 -9.20 10.59 -18.05
N CYS A 104 -9.41 10.94 -19.31
CA CYS A 104 -9.88 10.03 -20.35
C CYS A 104 -8.73 9.78 -21.33
N MET A 105 -8.50 8.51 -21.64
CA MET A 105 -7.47 8.06 -22.57
C MET A 105 -8.08 7.15 -23.64
N ASP A 106 -7.49 7.17 -24.82
CA ASP A 106 -7.76 6.19 -25.86
C ASP A 106 -7.14 4.84 -25.46
N LYS A 107 -7.95 3.78 -25.47
CA LYS A 107 -7.54 2.43 -25.03
C LYS A 107 -6.48 1.81 -25.96
N CYS A 108 -6.53 2.12 -27.25
CA CYS A 108 -5.70 1.48 -28.26
C CYS A 108 -4.29 2.06 -28.31
N SER A 109 -4.17 3.38 -28.15
CA SER A 109 -2.91 4.13 -28.23
C SER A 109 -2.33 4.51 -26.87
N GLY A 110 -3.17 4.61 -25.83
CA GLY A 110 -2.78 5.17 -24.54
C GLY A 110 -2.66 6.70 -24.56
N GLU A 111 -3.11 7.37 -25.61
CA GLU A 111 -3.06 8.83 -25.73
C GLU A 111 -4.09 9.52 -24.85
N LEU A 112 -3.73 10.69 -24.31
CA LEU A 112 -4.63 11.55 -23.55
C LEU A 112 -5.68 12.16 -24.48
N VAL A 113 -6.96 11.89 -24.21
CA VAL A 113 -8.07 12.53 -24.92
C VAL A 113 -8.44 13.84 -24.23
N TRP A 114 -8.66 13.80 -22.91
CA TRP A 114 -8.88 14.98 -22.08
C TRP A 114 -8.60 14.71 -20.61
N GLN A 115 -8.41 15.78 -19.85
CA GLN A 115 -8.33 15.76 -18.40
C GLN A 115 -9.13 16.91 -17.80
N ARG A 116 -9.86 16.63 -16.72
CA ARG A 116 -10.59 17.63 -15.92
C ARG A 116 -10.22 17.50 -14.44
N PRO A 117 -10.10 18.61 -13.69
CA PRO A 117 -9.91 18.56 -12.24
C PRO A 117 -11.15 18.02 -11.51
#